data_AF-A0A1Q3X910-F1
#
_entry.id   AF-A0A1Q3X910-F1
#
_cell.length_a   1.000
_cell.length_b   1.000
_cell.length_c   1.000
_cell.angle_alpha   90.00
_cell.angle_beta   90.00
_cell.angle_gamma   90.00
#
_symmetry.space_group_name_H-M   'P 1'
#
loop_
_entity.id
_entity.type
_entity.pdbx_description
1 polymer ?
#
loop_
_entity_poly.entity_id
_entity_poly.type
_entity_poly.pdbx_seq_one_letter_code
_entity_poly.pdbx_strand_id
1 'polypeptide(L)'
;MRKIALFAFILVSCHKQADTARFAGTYYGASNCAADAGYMAVEPLSGYRDQVVLHDPTCGDIKATVTGDTLLILLQTYCVRGHTITIEGKGTLIDGDMLIINTFSREVTGTVADSCFYYGHKKMTPSSIP
;
A
#
# COMPACT_ATOMS: atom_id res chain seq x y z
N MET A 1 32.98 50.05 1.04
CA MET A 1 32.96 48.58 1.24
C MET A 1 31.54 48.10 0.94
N ARG A 2 31.33 47.15 0.01
CA ARG A 2 29.99 46.60 -0.29
C ARG A 2 29.78 45.33 0.54
N LYS A 3 28.74 45.28 1.37
CA LYS A 3 28.28 44.04 2.03
C LYS A 3 27.41 43.27 1.04
N ILE A 4 27.86 42.09 0.60
CA ILE A 4 27.04 41.18 -0.20
C ILE A 4 26.19 40.37 0.79
N ALA A 5 24.86 40.57 0.75
CA ALA A 5 23.93 39.77 1.54
C ALA A 5 23.71 38.42 0.84
N LEU A 6 24.37 37.38 1.35
CA LEU A 6 24.24 36.03 0.81
C LEU A 6 22.90 35.42 1.28
N PHE A 7 21.83 35.66 0.52
CA PHE A 7 20.54 35.01 0.74
C PHE A 7 20.66 33.51 0.45
N ALA A 8 20.77 32.71 1.50
CA ALA A 8 20.70 31.25 1.41
C ALA A 8 19.26 30.86 1.04
N PHE A 9 19.04 30.61 -0.26
CA PHE A 9 17.76 30.16 -0.79
C PHE A 9 17.55 28.68 -0.45
N ILE A 10 17.18 28.39 0.80
CA ILE A 10 16.89 27.03 1.26
C ILE A 10 15.60 26.59 0.55
N LEU A 11 15.78 25.88 -0.57
CA LEU A 11 14.74 25.10 -1.21
C LEU A 11 14.38 23.94 -0.27
N VAL A 12 13.49 24.21 0.67
CA VAL A 12 12.76 23.17 1.40
C VAL A 12 11.86 22.50 0.36
N SER A 13 12.40 21.49 -0.31
CA SER A 13 11.63 20.58 -1.15
C SER A 13 10.57 19.93 -0.29
N CYS A 14 9.36 20.49 -0.33
CA CYS A 14 8.20 20.05 0.42
C CYS A 14 7.72 18.69 -0.12
N HIS A 15 8.49 17.64 0.19
CA HIS A 15 7.97 16.29 0.21
C HIS A 15 6.76 16.31 1.12
N LYS A 16 5.56 16.18 0.54
CA LYS A 16 4.36 15.91 1.32
C LYS A 16 4.67 14.73 2.21
N GLN A 17 4.60 14.93 3.53
CA GLN A 17 4.74 13.86 4.51
C GLN A 17 3.84 12.70 4.06
N ALA A 18 4.36 11.48 4.05
CA ALA A 18 3.57 10.32 3.68
C ALA A 18 2.35 10.23 4.61
N ASP A 19 1.16 10.42 4.04
CA ASP A 19 -0.10 10.28 4.75
C ASP A 19 -0.51 8.82 4.66
N THR A 20 -0.23 8.06 5.72
CA THR A 20 -0.65 6.67 5.88
C THR A 20 -2.11 6.57 6.36
N ALA A 21 -2.63 7.61 7.02
CA ALA A 21 -3.98 7.63 7.59
C ALA A 21 -5.07 7.66 6.51
N ARG A 22 -4.86 8.36 5.39
CA ARG A 22 -5.78 8.32 4.23
C ARG A 22 -5.89 6.93 3.58
N PHE A 23 -4.90 6.06 3.74
CA PHE A 23 -4.96 4.66 3.30
C PHE A 23 -5.61 3.75 4.33
N ALA A 24 -5.79 4.20 5.58
CA ALA A 24 -6.40 3.38 6.63
C ALA A 24 -7.89 3.13 6.34
N GLY A 25 -8.36 1.91 6.64
CA GLY A 25 -9.75 1.49 6.51
C GLY A 25 -9.90 0.05 6.03
N THR A 26 -11.15 -0.40 5.86
CA THR A 26 -11.46 -1.68 5.22
C THR A 26 -11.98 -1.43 3.81
N TYR A 27 -11.31 -1.98 2.81
CA TYR A 27 -11.71 -1.91 1.41
C TYR A 27 -12.48 -3.17 1.04
N TYR A 28 -13.58 -3.02 0.30
CA TYR A 28 -14.40 -4.13 -0.20
C TYR A 28 -14.39 -4.09 -1.73
N GLY A 29 -14.22 -5.25 -2.34
CA GLY A 29 -13.86 -5.33 -3.75
C GLY A 29 -13.57 -6.74 -4.21
N ALA A 30 -12.98 -6.86 -5.41
CA ALA A 30 -12.66 -8.14 -6.00
C ALA A 30 -11.18 -8.27 -6.36
N SER A 31 -10.76 -9.52 -6.49
CA SER A 31 -9.40 -9.94 -6.84
C SER A 31 -9.47 -11.00 -7.93
N ASN A 32 -8.47 -11.08 -8.80
CA ASN A 32 -8.26 -12.24 -9.69
C ASN A 32 -7.39 -13.34 -9.05
N CYS A 33 -6.79 -13.06 -7.88
CA CYS A 33 -5.95 -13.99 -7.13
C CYS A 33 -6.74 -15.17 -6.56
N ALA A 34 -6.03 -16.19 -6.07
CA ALA A 34 -6.60 -17.26 -5.24
C ALA A 34 -7.06 -16.83 -3.81
N ALA A 35 -7.14 -15.53 -3.55
CA ALA A 35 -7.64 -14.95 -2.30
C ALA A 35 -9.13 -14.62 -2.43
N ASP A 36 -9.94 -14.97 -1.42
CA ASP A 36 -11.38 -14.72 -1.43
C ASP A 36 -11.70 -13.23 -1.64
N ALA A 37 -12.29 -12.93 -2.80
CA ALA A 37 -12.72 -11.61 -3.23
C ALA A 37 -13.82 -11.08 -2.28
N GLY A 38 -13.41 -10.31 -1.27
CA GLY A 38 -14.33 -9.79 -0.25
C GLY A 38 -13.83 -8.51 0.41
N TYR A 39 -12.82 -8.61 1.28
CA TYR A 39 -12.31 -7.47 2.05
C TYR A 39 -10.77 -7.46 2.14
N MET A 40 -10.20 -6.26 2.26
CA MET A 40 -8.81 -6.03 2.62
C MET A 40 -8.77 -4.92 3.68
N ALA A 41 -8.17 -5.19 4.84
CA ALA A 41 -7.96 -4.17 5.86
C ALA A 41 -6.59 -3.52 5.66
N VAL A 42 -6.51 -2.21 5.86
CA VAL A 42 -5.28 -1.44 5.73
C VAL A 42 -5.14 -0.51 6.94
N GLU A 43 -3.98 -0.49 7.59
CA GLU A 43 -3.69 0.49 8.65
C GLU A 43 -2.22 0.94 8.66
N PRO A 44 -1.89 2.09 9.31
CA PRO A 44 -0.52 2.59 9.43
C PRO A 44 0.38 1.64 10.24
N LEU A 45 1.54 1.27 9.70
CA LEU A 45 2.48 0.41 10.43
C LEU A 45 3.11 1.18 11.60
N SER A 46 2.75 0.81 12.83
CA SER A 46 3.23 1.46 14.05
C SER A 46 4.77 1.55 14.10
N GLY A 47 5.27 2.74 14.44
CA GLY A 47 6.70 3.08 14.43
C GLY A 47 7.23 3.63 13.09
N TYR A 48 6.51 3.47 11.99
CA TYR A 48 6.89 3.93 10.65
C TYR A 48 5.99 5.08 10.20
N ARG A 49 6.58 6.11 9.57
CA ARG A 49 5.86 7.34 9.15
C ARG A 49 5.25 7.23 7.75
N ASP A 50 5.70 6.24 7.00
CA ASP A 50 5.58 6.13 5.55
C ASP A 50 5.18 4.70 5.14
N GLN A 51 4.71 3.86 6.07
CA GLN A 51 4.34 2.49 5.77
C GLN A 51 2.94 2.15 6.28
N VAL A 52 2.26 1.28 5.54
CA VAL A 52 1.00 0.63 5.91
C VAL A 52 1.16 -0.88 5.89
N VAL A 53 0.32 -1.56 6.66
CA VAL A 53 0.09 -3.00 6.53
C VAL A 53 -1.20 -3.21 5.74
N LEU A 54 -1.14 -4.07 4.73
CA LEU A 54 -2.27 -4.62 4.00
C LEU A 54 -2.51 -6.02 4.58
N HIS A 55 -3.66 -6.25 5.20
CA HIS A 55 -4.02 -7.57 5.73
C HIS A 55 -4.74 -8.37 4.64
N ASP A 56 -3.99 -9.21 3.94
CA ASP A 56 -4.51 -10.14 2.93
C ASP A 56 -4.93 -11.47 3.58
N PRO A 57 -6.13 -12.02 3.29
CA PRO A 57 -6.63 -13.22 3.96
C PRO A 57 -5.88 -14.51 3.59
N THR A 58 -5.02 -14.50 2.57
CA THR A 58 -4.27 -15.68 2.09
C THR A 58 -2.77 -15.59 2.41
N CYS A 59 -2.19 -14.39 2.28
CA CYS A 59 -0.77 -14.12 2.48
C CYS A 59 -0.45 -13.59 3.89
N GLY A 60 -1.44 -13.02 4.58
CA GLY A 60 -1.25 -12.28 5.83
C GLY A 60 -0.78 -10.85 5.58
N ASP A 61 0.10 -10.36 6.44
CA ASP A 61 0.51 -8.95 6.50
C ASP A 61 1.51 -8.58 5.39
N ILE A 62 1.04 -7.84 4.38
CA ILE A 62 1.87 -7.28 3.30
C ILE A 62 2.19 -5.82 3.61
N LYS A 63 3.48 -5.49 3.80
CA LYS A 63 3.89 -4.10 4.06
C LYS A 63 4.06 -3.33 2.76
N ALA A 64 3.63 -2.08 2.77
CA ALA A 64 3.79 -1.17 1.63
C ALA A 64 4.27 0.22 2.08
N THR A 65 5.20 0.81 1.34
CA THR A 65 5.62 2.21 1.51
C THR A 65 4.66 3.14 0.78
N VAL A 66 4.21 4.18 1.47
CA VAL A 66 3.31 5.23 0.96
C VAL A 66 4.10 6.37 0.35
N THR A 67 3.81 6.69 -0.92
CA THR A 67 4.35 7.86 -1.63
C THR A 67 3.22 8.61 -2.32
N GLY A 68 2.67 9.62 -1.63
CA GLY A 68 1.53 10.41 -2.13
C GLY A 68 0.26 9.57 -2.24
N ASP A 69 -0.17 9.29 -3.47
CA ASP A 69 -1.31 8.42 -3.80
C ASP A 69 -0.90 6.96 -4.08
N THR A 70 0.40 6.65 -4.10
CA THR A 70 0.96 5.32 -4.41
C THR A 70 1.32 4.51 -3.17
N LEU A 71 1.07 3.20 -3.23
CA LEU A 71 1.68 2.17 -2.39
C LEU A 71 2.79 1.45 -3.17
N LEU A 72 3.95 1.20 -2.55
CA LEU A 72 5.03 0.38 -3.09
C LEU A 72 5.23 -0.85 -2.19
N ILE A 73 4.95 -2.04 -2.73
CA ILE A 73 5.18 -3.33 -2.06
C ILE A 73 6.55 -3.83 -2.56
N LEU A 74 7.58 -3.65 -1.73
CA LEU A 74 8.89 -4.25 -1.99
C LEU A 74 8.83 -5.77 -1.81
N LEU A 75 9.74 -6.48 -2.49
CA LEU A 75 9.84 -7.95 -2.49
C LEU A 75 9.86 -8.51 -1.06
N GLN A 76 8.79 -9.22 -0.71
CA GLN A 76 8.58 -9.87 0.60
C GLN A 76 8.28 -11.35 0.39
N THR A 77 8.69 -12.20 1.34
CA THR A 77 8.58 -13.66 1.22
C THR A 77 7.63 -14.23 2.26
N TYR A 78 6.67 -15.04 1.82
CA TYR A 78 5.59 -15.64 2.60
C TYR A 78 5.60 -17.16 2.50
N CYS A 79 5.07 -17.84 3.50
CA CYS A 79 4.79 -19.28 3.45
C CYS A 79 3.28 -19.49 3.37
N VAL A 80 2.77 -19.75 2.17
CA VAL A 80 1.33 -19.89 1.90
C VAL A 80 1.04 -21.36 1.65
N ARG A 81 0.30 -22.01 2.57
CA ARG A 81 -0.11 -23.42 2.47
C ARG A 81 1.05 -24.42 2.28
N GLY A 82 2.27 -24.06 2.68
CA GLY A 82 3.50 -24.85 2.51
C GLY A 82 4.38 -24.45 1.33
N HIS A 83 3.91 -23.54 0.46
CA HIS A 83 4.70 -22.98 -0.63
C HIS A 83 5.39 -21.68 -0.19
N THR A 84 6.69 -21.53 -0.52
CA THR A 84 7.42 -20.28 -0.30
C THR A 84 7.19 -19.35 -1.48
N ILE A 85 6.47 -18.25 -1.28
CA ILE A 85 6.06 -17.31 -2.33
C ILE A 85 6.70 -15.94 -2.06
N THR A 86 7.38 -15.37 -3.06
CA THR A 86 7.74 -13.94 -3.08
C THR A 86 6.64 -13.10 -3.70
N ILE A 87 6.35 -11.95 -3.11
CA ILE A 87 5.37 -10.96 -3.59
C ILE A 87 6.04 -9.59 -3.66
N GLU A 88 5.88 -8.89 -4.78
CA GLU A 88 6.20 -7.47 -4.95
C GLU A 88 5.07 -6.77 -5.73
N GLY A 89 5.01 -5.44 -5.74
CA GLY A 89 3.95 -4.74 -6.47
C GLY A 89 3.78 -3.25 -6.20
N LYS A 90 2.70 -2.69 -6.74
CA LYS A 90 2.31 -1.30 -6.61
C LYS A 90 0.80 -1.14 -6.45
N GLY A 91 0.38 -0.32 -5.50
CA GLY A 91 -0.99 0.16 -5.38
C GLY A 91 -1.15 1.66 -5.66
N THR A 92 -2.39 2.08 -5.87
CA THR A 92 -2.79 3.48 -6.05
C THR A 92 -4.15 3.71 -5.38
N LEU A 93 -4.28 4.78 -4.58
CA LEU A 93 -5.54 5.23 -4.00
C LEU A 93 -6.13 6.38 -4.84
N ILE A 94 -7.25 6.11 -5.48
CA ILE A 94 -7.98 7.05 -6.34
C ILE A 94 -9.09 7.71 -5.51
N ASP A 95 -9.20 9.04 -5.62
CA ASP A 95 -10.18 9.90 -4.95
C ASP A 95 -10.31 9.76 -3.42
N GLY A 96 -9.33 9.09 -2.78
CA GLY A 96 -9.32 8.79 -1.35
C GLY A 96 -10.13 7.55 -0.94
N ASP A 97 -10.84 6.93 -1.88
CA ASP A 97 -11.80 5.84 -1.66
C ASP A 97 -11.41 4.53 -2.37
N MET A 98 -11.09 4.58 -3.66
CA MET A 98 -10.86 3.36 -4.46
C MET A 98 -9.38 2.97 -4.45
N LEU A 99 -9.05 1.84 -3.83
CA LEU A 99 -7.72 1.27 -3.81
C LEU A 99 -7.58 0.20 -4.90
N ILE A 100 -6.66 0.44 -5.83
CA ILE A 100 -6.19 -0.56 -6.81
C ILE A 100 -4.83 -1.06 -6.37
N ILE A 101 -4.58 -2.36 -6.42
CA ILE A 101 -3.26 -2.98 -6.18
C ILE A 101 -2.94 -3.96 -7.31
N ASN A 102 -1.74 -3.85 -7.86
CA ASN A 102 -1.15 -4.82 -8.77
C ASN A 102 0.05 -5.46 -8.05
N THR A 103 0.06 -6.78 -7.88
CA THR A 103 1.23 -7.53 -7.39
C THR A 103 1.68 -8.58 -8.40
N PHE A 104 2.97 -8.85 -8.40
CA PHE A 104 3.54 -10.04 -9.03
C PHE A 104 3.93 -11.01 -7.92
N SER A 105 3.50 -12.26 -8.06
CA SER A 105 3.78 -13.34 -7.10
C SER A 105 4.53 -14.46 -7.79
N ARG A 106 5.44 -15.13 -7.08
CA ARG A 106 6.22 -16.25 -7.61
C ARG A 106 6.59 -17.24 -6.52
N GLU A 107 6.45 -18.53 -6.81
CA GLU A 107 7.02 -19.59 -5.97
C GLU A 107 8.55 -19.63 -6.08
N VAL A 108 9.25 -19.53 -4.95
CA VAL A 108 10.73 -19.46 -4.88
C VAL A 108 11.38 -20.75 -5.38
N THR A 109 10.78 -21.90 -5.09
CA THR A 109 11.22 -23.24 -5.51
C THR A 109 10.61 -23.70 -6.83
N GLY A 110 9.70 -22.92 -7.42
CA GLY A 110 8.88 -23.32 -8.55
C GLY A 110 9.09 -22.50 -9.82
N THR A 111 8.37 -22.91 -10.86
CA THR A 111 8.18 -22.16 -12.11
C THR A 111 6.86 -21.38 -12.13
N VAL A 112 6.01 -21.54 -11.12
CA VAL A 112 4.73 -20.84 -11.01
C VAL A 112 4.97 -19.38 -10.62
N ALA A 113 4.46 -18.48 -11.44
CA ALA A 113 4.35 -17.06 -11.16
C ALA A 113 2.99 -16.55 -11.65
N ASP A 114 2.39 -15.62 -10.91
CA ASP A 114 1.03 -15.13 -11.17
C ASP A 114 0.92 -13.62 -10.91
N SER A 115 0.09 -12.96 -11.72
CA SER A 115 -0.11 -11.51 -11.74
C SER A 115 -1.46 -11.16 -11.12
N CYS A 116 -1.37 -10.64 -9.90
CA CYS A 116 -2.48 -10.36 -9.02
C CYS A 116 -2.97 -8.91 -9.15
N PHE A 117 -4.28 -8.74 -9.22
CA PHE A 117 -4.99 -7.47 -9.34
C PHE A 117 -6.14 -7.45 -8.35
N TYR A 118 -6.04 -6.57 -7.35
CA TYR A 118 -7.12 -6.22 -6.42
C TYR A 118 -7.66 -4.83 -6.77
N TYR A 119 -8.98 -4.67 -6.72
CA TYR A 119 -9.63 -3.36 -6.72
C TYR A 119 -10.76 -3.36 -5.70
N GLY A 120 -10.84 -2.30 -4.87
CA GLY A 120 -11.89 -2.17 -3.86
C GLY A 120 -12.12 -0.75 -3.40
N HIS A 121 -13.36 -0.46 -2.98
CA HIS A 121 -13.78 0.82 -2.42
C HIS A 121 -13.70 0.77 -0.89
N LYS A 122 -13.37 1.90 -0.26
CA LYS A 122 -13.33 1.97 1.20
C LYS A 122 -14.76 1.89 1.72
N LYS A 123 -15.00 0.96 2.65
CA LYS A 123 -16.28 0.90 3.35
C LYS A 123 -16.47 2.18 4.15
N MET A 124 -17.36 3.04 3.64
CA MET A 124 -17.88 4.16 4.39
C MET A 124 -18.44 3.63 5.72
N THR A 125 -17.84 4.06 6.83
CA THR A 125 -18.50 3.96 8.12
C THR A 125 -19.78 4.81 8.05
N PRO A 126 -20.92 4.36 8.62
CA PRO A 126 -22.12 5.19 8.71
C PRO A 126 -21.89 6.35 9.69
N SER A 127 -21.18 7.38 9.25
CA SER A 127 -20.89 8.57 10.03
C SER A 127 -22.15 9.40 10.17
N SER A 128 -22.77 9.33 11.35
CA SER A 128 -23.62 10.39 11.93
C SER A 128 -24.52 11.12 10.93
N ILE A 129 -25.73 10.62 10.73
CA ILE A 129 -26.85 11.48 10.28
C ILE A 129 -26.94 12.63 11.31
N PRO A 130 -26.93 13.91 10.87
CA PRO A 130 -27.00 15.07 11.76
C PRO A 130 -28.40 15.28 12.36
#